data_AF-A0A2Z6PA23-F1
#
_entry.id   AF-A0A2Z6PA23-F1
#
_cell.length_a   1.000
_cell.length_b   1.000
_cell.length_c   1.000
_cell.angle_alpha   90.00
_cell.angle_beta   90.00
_cell.angle_gamma   90.00
#
_symmetry.space_group_name_H-M   'P 1'
#
loop_
_entity.id
_entity.type
_entity.pdbx_description
1 polymer ?
#
loop_
_entity_poly.entity_id
_entity_poly.type
_entity_poly.pdbx_seq_one_letter_code
_entity_poly.pdbx_strand_id
1 'polypeptide(L)'
;MEGEDPLSVLVYSMMMMMITNSIKAHMRLGSSLCDLCCTVEETCIHALRDCEWVRLLWLSVVPVAAHVMFFGADIQRWIYMNLNGDIRCINNIRWEDFWATACHSIWMWRNRELHNDDFNIAARPIINIMNSISDYYQARMTSCMVTKLPRAISLIGWKLPAEGRVKIKINMDGACKDGHTAGCGGVIRDGRGWWCGGFAKHVGSCSAFVAEL
;
A
#
# COMPACT_ATOMS: atom_id res chain seq x y z
N MET A 1 -5.35 24.77 -12.53
CA MET A 1 -5.70 23.36 -12.24
C MET A 1 -4.51 22.77 -11.54
N GLU A 2 -4.53 22.81 -10.20
CA GLU A 2 -3.48 22.22 -9.36
C GLU A 2 -3.48 20.71 -9.61
N GLY A 3 -2.36 20.18 -10.09
CA GLY A 3 -2.17 18.73 -10.21
C GLY A 3 -2.13 18.14 -8.81
N GLU A 4 -2.88 17.06 -8.58
CA GLU A 4 -2.81 16.29 -7.33
C GLU A 4 -1.35 15.92 -7.02
N ASP A 5 -0.92 16.15 -5.78
CA ASP A 5 0.44 15.84 -5.31
C ASP A 5 0.71 14.33 -5.52
N PRO A 6 1.79 13.94 -6.24
CA PRO A 6 2.16 12.54 -6.44
C PRO A 6 2.19 11.70 -5.16
N LEU A 7 2.53 12.29 -4.01
CA LEU A 7 2.50 11.59 -2.72
C LEU A 7 1.07 11.25 -2.30
N SER A 8 0.11 12.16 -2.51
CA SER A 8 -1.30 11.90 -2.23
C SER A 8 -1.83 10.75 -3.09
N VAL A 9 -1.53 10.74 -4.39
CA VAL A 9 -1.94 9.68 -5.32
C VAL A 9 -1.32 8.33 -4.95
N LEU A 10 -0.04 8.31 -4.55
CA LEU A 10 0.63 7.09 -4.08
C LEU A 10 0.00 6.55 -2.80
N VAL A 11 -0.27 7.42 -1.83
CA VAL A 11 -0.91 7.04 -0.56
C VAL A 11 -2.32 6.51 -0.80
N TYR A 12 -3.12 7.20 -1.61
CA TYR A 12 -4.47 6.73 -1.98
C TYR A 12 -4.42 5.41 -2.76
N SER A 13 -3.49 5.27 -3.71
CA SER A 13 -3.31 4.02 -4.47
C SER A 13 -2.93 2.87 -3.54
N MET A 14 -1.98 3.10 -2.62
CA MET A 14 -1.52 2.09 -1.67
C MET A 14 -2.63 1.68 -0.68
N MET A 15 -3.44 2.63 -0.22
CA MET A 15 -4.59 2.35 0.64
C MET A 15 -5.72 1.61 -0.08
N MET A 16 -5.99 1.96 -1.34
CA MET A 16 -7.01 1.32 -2.17
C MET A 16 -6.60 -0.08 -2.64
N MET A 17 -5.29 -0.36 -2.70
CA MET A 17 -4.74 -1.67 -3.07
C MET A 17 -4.52 -2.60 -1.87
N MET A 18 -4.63 -2.12 -0.63
CA MET A 18 -4.47 -2.96 0.54
C MET A 18 -5.69 -3.88 0.72
N ILE A 19 -5.52 -5.17 0.46
CA ILE A 19 -6.52 -6.20 0.74
C ILE A 19 -6.43 -6.56 2.23
N THR A 20 -7.11 -5.79 3.08
CA THR A 20 -7.18 -6.05 4.52
C THR A 20 -7.93 -7.35 4.82
N ASN A 21 -7.74 -7.92 6.00
CA ASN A 21 -8.48 -9.12 6.40
C ASN A 21 -10.00 -8.90 6.44
N SER A 22 -10.50 -7.70 6.74
CA SER A 22 -11.93 -7.39 6.57
C SER A 22 -12.41 -7.60 5.12
N ILE A 23 -11.61 -7.16 4.13
CA ILE A 23 -11.90 -7.35 2.71
C ILE A 23 -11.80 -8.83 2.34
N LYS A 24 -10.77 -9.55 2.81
CA LYS A 24 -10.63 -11.01 2.59
C LYS A 24 -11.82 -11.78 3.16
N ALA A 25 -12.27 -11.44 4.36
CA ALA A 25 -13.42 -12.06 5.01
C ALA A 25 -14.71 -11.79 4.23
N HIS A 26 -14.91 -10.56 3.73
CA HIS A 26 -16.02 -10.24 2.84
C HIS A 26 -15.95 -11.03 1.52
N MET A 27 -14.75 -11.32 1.03
CA MET A 27 -14.50 -12.20 -0.12
C MET A 27 -14.59 -13.71 0.22
N ARG A 28 -14.85 -14.08 1.49
CA ARG A 28 -14.84 -15.45 2.02
C ARG A 28 -13.50 -16.18 1.87
N LEU A 29 -12.40 -15.42 1.93
CA LEU A 29 -11.03 -15.92 1.79
C LEU A 29 -10.30 -16.09 3.14
N GLY A 30 -10.93 -15.76 4.27
CA GLY A 30 -10.31 -15.89 5.59
C GLY A 30 -11.08 -15.22 6.72
N SER A 31 -10.41 -15.11 7.87
CA SER A 31 -10.89 -14.36 9.03
C SER A 31 -10.84 -12.85 8.77
N SER A 32 -11.71 -12.08 9.44
CA SER A 32 -11.67 -10.61 9.42
C SER A 32 -10.70 -10.03 10.44
N LEU A 33 -10.22 -10.86 11.38
CA LEU A 33 -9.34 -10.43 12.47
C LEU A 33 -7.94 -10.09 11.96
N CYS A 34 -7.32 -9.12 12.61
CA CYS A 34 -5.93 -8.72 12.41
C CYS A 34 -4.98 -9.84 12.82
N ASP A 35 -4.07 -10.25 11.92
CA ASP A 35 -3.14 -11.35 12.18
C ASP A 35 -2.09 -11.02 13.26
N LEU A 36 -1.85 -9.74 13.53
CA LEU A 36 -0.86 -9.31 14.53
C LEU A 36 -1.45 -9.20 15.94
N CYS A 37 -2.66 -8.66 16.08
CA CYS A 37 -3.27 -8.41 17.40
C CYS A 37 -4.36 -9.43 17.75
N CYS A 38 -4.85 -10.21 16.77
CA CYS A 38 -5.85 -11.27 16.89
C CYS A 38 -7.16 -10.88 17.58
N THR A 39 -7.44 -9.59 17.76
CA THR A 39 -8.53 -9.10 18.63
C THR A 39 -9.52 -8.18 17.92
N VAL A 40 -9.06 -7.45 16.91
CA VAL A 40 -9.87 -6.44 16.21
C VAL A 40 -9.96 -6.80 14.73
N GLU A 41 -11.10 -6.48 14.11
CA GLU A 41 -11.25 -6.54 12.67
C GLU A 41 -10.20 -5.67 11.98
N GLU A 42 -9.47 -6.25 11.04
CA GLU A 42 -8.44 -5.54 10.30
C GLU A 42 -9.06 -4.65 9.22
N THR A 43 -9.32 -3.41 9.59
CA THR A 43 -9.62 -2.32 8.65
C THR A 43 -8.34 -1.64 8.19
N CYS A 44 -8.42 -0.78 7.16
CA CYS A 44 -7.23 -0.07 6.68
C CYS A 44 -6.58 0.79 7.77
N ILE A 45 -7.40 1.48 8.57
CA ILE A 45 -6.91 2.31 9.67
C ILE A 45 -6.33 1.46 10.81
N HIS A 46 -6.92 0.30 11.09
CA HIS A 46 -6.35 -0.62 12.06
C HIS A 46 -4.99 -1.16 11.61
N ALA A 47 -4.90 -1.63 10.37
CA ALA A 47 -3.68 -2.19 9.80
C ALA A 47 -2.52 -1.20 9.80
N LEU A 48 -2.80 0.08 9.52
CA LEU A 48 -1.80 1.15 9.37
C LEU A 48 -1.57 2.00 10.62
N ARG A 49 -2.47 1.97 11.61
CA ARG A 49 -2.40 2.87 12.78
C ARG A 49 -2.75 2.21 14.11
N ASP A 50 -3.92 1.57 14.21
CA ASP A 50 -4.49 1.20 15.53
C ASP A 50 -4.04 -0.17 16.05
N CYS A 51 -3.51 -1.03 15.18
CA CYS A 51 -2.90 -2.30 15.58
C CYS A 51 -1.81 -2.05 16.63
N GLU A 52 -1.80 -2.79 17.73
CA GLU A 52 -0.95 -2.51 18.91
C GLU A 52 0.52 -2.31 18.56
N TRP A 53 1.09 -3.22 17.78
CA TRP A 53 2.46 -3.12 17.29
C TRP A 53 2.73 -1.84 16.48
N VAL A 54 1.80 -1.50 15.58
CA VAL A 54 1.90 -0.32 14.71
C VAL A 54 1.70 0.97 15.51
N ARG A 55 0.82 0.93 16.51
CA ARG A 55 0.57 2.05 17.43
C ARG A 55 1.82 2.40 18.22
N LEU A 56 2.57 1.40 18.69
CA LEU A 56 3.86 1.62 19.39
C LEU A 56 4.89 2.30 18.48
N LEU A 57 4.94 1.92 17.21
CA LEU A 57 5.78 2.59 16.21
C LEU A 57 5.40 4.07 16.10
N TRP A 58 4.12 4.40 15.94
CA TRP A 58 3.67 5.79 15.84
C TRP A 58 3.88 6.59 17.12
N LEU A 59 3.67 6.01 18.30
CA LEU A 59 3.92 6.67 19.58
C LEU A 59 5.39 7.10 19.74
N SER A 60 6.32 6.39 19.11
CA SER A 60 7.75 6.71 19.15
C SER A 60 8.16 7.90 18.28
N VAL A 61 7.32 8.30 17.31
CA VAL A 61 7.66 9.33 16.31
C VAL A 61 6.69 10.52 16.27
N VAL A 62 5.43 10.33 16.64
CA VAL A 62 4.42 11.39 16.62
C VAL A 62 4.59 12.24 17.89
N PRO A 63 4.65 13.58 17.80
CA PRO A 63 4.70 14.44 18.97
C PRO A 63 3.51 14.22 19.90
N VAL A 64 3.75 14.22 21.22
CA VAL A 64 2.71 13.99 22.24
C VAL A 64 1.50 14.91 22.07
N ALA A 65 1.75 16.18 21.72
CA ALA A 65 0.69 17.17 21.47
C ALA A 65 -0.27 16.77 20.34
N ALA A 66 0.18 15.95 19.39
CA ALA A 66 -0.62 15.50 18.24
C ALA A 66 -1.30 14.14 18.47
N HIS A 67 -1.01 13.41 19.56
CA HIS A 67 -1.50 12.04 19.77
C HIS A 67 -3.02 11.93 19.71
N VAL A 68 -3.73 12.82 20.40
CA VAL A 68 -5.21 12.80 20.46
C VAL A 68 -5.80 12.90 19.06
N MET A 69 -5.31 13.83 18.25
CA MET A 69 -5.78 14.03 16.88
C MET A 69 -5.35 12.90 15.95
N PHE A 70 -4.11 12.42 16.08
CA PHE A 70 -3.53 11.40 15.21
C PHE A 70 -4.25 10.05 15.36
N PHE A 71 -4.49 9.60 16.59
CA PHE A 71 -5.15 8.32 16.86
C PHE A 71 -6.68 8.41 16.89
N GLY A 72 -7.25 9.60 17.09
CA GLY A 72 -8.70 9.81 17.11
C GLY A 72 -9.35 10.09 15.75
N ALA A 73 -8.56 10.47 14.73
CA ALA A 73 -9.10 10.82 13.42
C ALA A 73 -9.66 9.60 12.65
N ASP A 74 -10.66 9.82 11.80
CA ASP A 74 -10.99 8.84 10.74
C ASP A 74 -9.89 8.80 9.67
N ILE A 75 -9.95 7.82 8.77
CA ILE A 75 -8.92 7.61 7.74
C ILE A 75 -8.73 8.83 6.81
N GLN A 76 -9.80 9.53 6.44
CA GLN A 76 -9.73 10.67 5.52
C GLN A 76 -9.04 11.85 6.20
N ARG A 77 -9.48 12.16 7.42
CA ARG A 77 -8.87 13.21 8.23
C ARG A 77 -7.43 12.88 8.61
N TRP A 78 -7.12 11.60 8.86
CA TRP A 78 -5.78 11.13 9.16
C TRP A 78 -4.82 11.33 7.99
N ILE A 79 -5.23 11.01 6.76
CA ILE A 79 -4.43 11.29 5.55
C ILE A 79 -4.20 12.80 5.42
N TYR A 80 -5.27 13.59 5.50
CA TYR A 80 -5.19 15.04 5.29
C TYR A 80 -4.21 15.70 6.27
N MET A 81 -4.27 15.37 7.56
CA MET A 81 -3.37 15.96 8.55
C MET A 81 -1.91 15.53 8.41
N ASN A 82 -1.65 14.34 7.87
CA ASN A 82 -0.27 13.90 7.67
C ASN A 82 0.37 14.49 6.41
N LEU A 83 -0.45 14.89 5.43
CA LEU A 83 0.03 15.57 4.22
C LEU A 83 0.11 17.09 4.39
N ASN A 84 -0.82 17.70 5.15
CA ASN A 84 -0.99 19.14 5.20
C ASN A 84 -0.93 19.74 6.62
N GLY A 85 -0.67 18.93 7.65
CA GLY A 85 -0.74 19.36 9.04
C GLY A 85 0.52 20.06 9.56
N ASP A 86 0.56 20.19 10.88
CA ASP A 86 1.56 21.00 11.58
C ASP A 86 2.90 20.28 11.81
N ILE A 87 2.93 18.94 11.71
CA ILE A 87 4.16 18.17 11.85
C ILE A 87 4.98 18.38 10.58
N ARG A 88 6.11 19.09 10.69
CA ARG A 88 6.93 19.46 9.52
C ARG A 88 7.99 18.42 9.18
N CYS A 89 8.68 17.89 10.19
CA CYS A 89 9.79 16.97 9.95
C CYS A 89 10.10 16.09 11.16
N ILE A 90 10.85 15.01 10.89
CA ILE A 90 11.48 14.14 11.88
C ILE A 90 12.92 13.88 11.43
N ASN A 91 13.92 14.14 12.28
CA ASN A 91 15.34 13.95 11.94
C ASN A 91 15.75 14.54 10.57
N ASN A 92 15.32 15.78 10.28
CA ASN A 92 15.53 16.48 8.99
C ASN A 92 14.86 15.83 7.76
N ILE A 93 13.99 14.84 7.94
CA ILE A 93 13.16 14.25 6.89
C ILE A 93 11.80 14.93 6.94
N ARG A 94 11.26 15.33 5.78
CA ARG A 94 9.90 15.89 5.69
C ARG A 94 8.88 14.88 6.21
N TRP A 95 7.91 15.36 7.00
CA TRP A 95 6.96 14.49 7.68
C TRP A 95 6.15 13.66 6.70
N GLU A 96 5.68 14.25 5.60
CA GLU A 96 4.87 13.58 4.59
C GLU A 96 5.63 12.42 3.92
N ASP A 97 6.93 12.58 3.68
CA ASP A 97 7.78 11.53 3.10
C ASP A 97 7.99 10.40 4.11
N PHE A 98 8.24 10.75 5.38
CA PHE A 98 8.40 9.78 6.46
C PHE A 98 7.11 8.98 6.68
N TRP A 99 5.98 9.66 6.82
CA TRP A 99 4.69 9.05 7.08
C TRP A 99 4.26 8.12 5.93
N ALA A 100 4.40 8.56 4.67
CA ALA A 100 4.06 7.74 3.52
C ALA A 100 4.96 6.49 3.44
N THR A 101 6.26 6.65 3.67
CA THR A 101 7.20 5.52 3.65
C THR A 101 6.98 4.56 4.82
N ALA A 102 6.62 5.08 6.00
CA ALA A 102 6.25 4.26 7.15
C ALA A 102 4.98 3.45 6.87
N CYS A 103 3.93 4.06 6.29
CA CYS A 103 2.73 3.34 5.88
C CYS A 103 3.05 2.23 4.86
N HIS A 104 3.92 2.52 3.88
CA HIS A 104 4.36 1.54 2.90
C HIS A 104 5.11 0.38 3.54
N SER A 105 6.02 0.68 4.47
CA SER A 105 6.80 -0.31 5.19
C SER A 105 5.90 -1.21 6.03
N ILE A 106 4.95 -0.63 6.78
CA ILE A 106 3.97 -1.37 7.58
C ILE A 106 3.17 -2.32 6.68
N TRP A 107 2.64 -1.82 5.56
CA TRP A 107 1.91 -2.65 4.59
C TRP A 107 2.78 -3.80 4.05
N MET A 108 4.02 -3.52 3.65
CA MET A 108 4.94 -4.54 3.16
C MET A 108 5.24 -5.60 4.23
N TRP A 109 5.48 -5.19 5.47
CA TRP A 109 5.76 -6.11 6.57
C TRP A 109 4.59 -7.04 6.81
N ARG A 110 3.35 -6.52 6.87
CA ARG A 110 2.15 -7.34 7.01
C ARG A 110 1.99 -8.36 5.88
N ASN A 111 2.28 -7.96 4.65
CA ASN A 111 2.22 -8.90 3.52
C ASN A 111 3.32 -9.96 3.57
N ARG A 112 4.52 -9.61 4.03
CA ARG A 112 5.63 -10.56 4.12
C ARG A 112 5.42 -11.59 5.21
N GLU A 113 4.87 -11.21 6.36
CA GLU A 113 4.48 -12.16 7.42
C GLU A 113 3.52 -13.24 6.90
N LEU A 114 2.63 -12.90 5.96
CA LEU A 114 1.69 -13.86 5.37
C LEU A 114 2.29 -14.78 4.29
N HIS A 115 3.40 -14.39 3.67
CA HIS A 115 3.91 -15.04 2.45
C HIS A 115 5.36 -15.52 2.57
N ASN A 116 6.04 -15.22 3.67
CA ASN A 116 7.41 -15.60 3.91
C ASN A 116 7.59 -16.01 5.37
N ASP A 117 7.63 -17.32 5.60
CA ASP A 117 7.72 -17.94 6.93
C ASP A 117 8.97 -17.50 7.73
N ASP A 118 10.03 -17.02 7.06
CA ASP A 118 11.27 -16.57 7.69
C ASP A 118 11.31 -15.04 7.93
N PHE A 119 10.26 -14.31 7.52
CA PHE A 119 10.26 -12.86 7.67
C PHE A 119 10.09 -12.47 9.14
N ASN A 120 10.97 -11.57 9.60
CA ASN A 120 10.85 -10.93 10.89
C ASN A 120 10.95 -9.43 10.68
N ILE A 121 10.05 -8.69 11.32
CA ILE A 121 10.16 -7.23 11.35
C ILE A 121 11.48 -6.85 12.03
N ALA A 122 12.22 -5.94 11.41
CA ALA A 122 13.52 -5.53 11.91
C ALA A 122 13.44 -4.96 13.33
N ALA A 123 14.45 -5.26 14.15
CA ALA A 123 14.53 -4.82 15.54
C ALA A 123 14.45 -3.29 15.75
N ARG A 124 14.76 -2.49 14.72
CA ARG A 124 14.70 -1.03 14.74
C ARG A 124 13.92 -0.49 13.52
N PRO A 125 12.58 -0.60 13.51
CA PRO A 125 11.77 -0.32 12.33
C PRO A 125 11.89 1.13 11.86
N ILE A 126 12.00 2.10 12.78
CA ILE A 126 12.15 3.52 12.45
C ILE A 126 13.44 3.81 11.68
N ILE A 127 14.56 3.19 12.09
CA ILE A 127 15.84 3.37 11.40
C ILE A 127 15.77 2.79 9.99
N ASN A 128 15.13 1.63 9.82
CA ASN A 128 14.97 1.03 8.50
C ASN A 128 14.11 1.89 7.56
N ILE A 129 13.05 2.51 8.08
CA ILE A 129 12.24 3.48 7.32
C ILE A 129 13.11 4.67 6.91
N MET A 130 13.86 5.26 7.84
CA MET A 130 14.74 6.40 7.54
C MET A 130 15.83 6.05 6.51
N ASN A 131 16.43 4.88 6.60
CA ASN A 131 17.40 4.39 5.62
C ASN A 131 16.75 4.22 4.24
N SER A 132 15.56 3.62 4.18
CA SER A 132 14.83 3.44 2.92
C SER A 132 14.51 4.76 2.23
N ILE A 133 14.21 5.81 3.01
CA ILE A 133 14.01 7.18 2.50
C ILE A 133 15.32 7.75 1.95
N SER A 134 16.42 7.58 2.69
CA SER A 134 17.75 7.99 2.23
C SER A 134 18.13 7.32 0.92
N ASP A 135 17.96 5.99 0.83
CA ASP A 135 18.24 5.19 -0.36
C ASP A 135 17.40 5.66 -1.55
N TYR A 136 16.11 5.96 -1.32
CA TYR A 136 15.23 6.52 -2.34
C TYR A 136 15.75 7.85 -2.88
N TYR A 137 16.14 8.79 -2.01
CA TYR A 137 16.68 10.07 -2.46
C TYR A 137 18.00 9.91 -3.21
N GLN A 138 18.89 9.03 -2.74
CA GLN A 138 20.15 8.72 -3.43
C GLN A 138 19.89 8.14 -4.83
N ALA A 139 19.00 7.14 -4.94
CA ALA A 139 18.61 6.56 -6.21
C ALA A 139 17.99 7.59 -7.16
N ARG A 140 17.14 8.49 -6.63
CA ARG A 140 16.53 9.58 -7.40
C ARG A 140 17.58 10.55 -7.94
N MET A 141 18.57 10.92 -7.13
CA MET A 141 19.68 11.78 -7.56
C MET A 141 20.52 11.12 -8.65
N THR A 142 20.88 9.84 -8.49
CA THR A 142 21.61 9.07 -9.51
C THR A 142 20.81 8.94 -10.81
N SER A 143 19.50 8.70 -10.74
CA SER A 143 18.64 8.60 -11.93
C SER A 143 18.51 9.92 -12.68
N CYS A 144 18.56 11.06 -11.98
CA CYS A 144 18.56 12.40 -12.61
C CYS A 144 19.84 12.67 -13.41
N MET A 145 20.96 12.05 -13.04
CA MET A 145 22.23 12.16 -13.77
C MET A 145 22.24 11.31 -15.05
N VAL A 146 21.47 10.23 -15.10
CA VAL A 146 21.52 9.22 -16.19
C VAL A 146 20.49 9.46 -17.30
N THR A 147 19.42 10.25 -17.08
CA THR A 147 18.39 10.46 -18.13
C THR A 147 17.79 11.88 -18.13
N LYS A 148 18.25 12.73 -19.05
CA LYS A 148 17.54 13.97 -19.47
C LYS A 148 16.72 13.74 -20.75
N LEU A 149 15.96 12.64 -20.81
CA LEU A 149 14.95 12.49 -21.86
C LEU A 149 13.70 13.27 -21.43
N PRO A 150 13.04 14.03 -22.32
CA PRO A 150 11.78 14.70 -22.00
C PRO A 150 10.76 13.66 -21.56
N ARG A 151 10.44 13.64 -20.27
CA ARG A 151 9.45 12.72 -19.70
C ARG A 151 8.10 13.41 -19.77
N ALA A 152 7.28 13.04 -20.73
CA ALA A 152 5.89 13.45 -20.77
C ALA A 152 5.10 12.59 -19.77
N ILE A 153 4.61 13.20 -18.69
CA ILE A 153 3.61 12.55 -17.83
C ILE A 153 2.30 12.61 -18.60
N SER A 154 1.86 11.48 -19.13
CA SER A 154 0.51 11.33 -19.67
C SER A 154 -0.36 10.66 -18.62
N LEU A 155 -1.46 11.30 -18.25
CA LEU A 155 -2.45 10.71 -17.35
C LEU A 155 -3.26 9.67 -18.15
N ILE A 156 -2.70 8.47 -18.31
CA ILE A 156 -3.40 7.36 -18.94
C ILE A 156 -4.32 6.72 -17.89
N GLY A 157 -5.43 7.41 -17.62
CA GLY A 157 -6.50 6.88 -16.78
C GLY A 157 -7.44 6.01 -17.61
N TRP A 158 -7.85 4.87 -17.05
CA TRP A 158 -8.94 4.09 -17.62
C TRP A 158 -10.22 4.95 -17.65
N LYS A 159 -10.80 5.17 -18.83
CA LYS A 159 -12.05 5.92 -18.97
C LYS A 159 -13.23 4.97 -18.79
N LEU A 160 -14.12 5.31 -17.87
CA LEU A 160 -15.35 4.56 -17.63
C LEU A 160 -16.20 4.50 -18.92
N PRO A 161 -16.65 3.32 -19.36
CA PRO A 161 -17.61 3.20 -20.44
C PRO A 161 -18.92 3.94 -20.12
N ALA A 162 -19.60 4.43 -21.18
CA ALA A 162 -20.84 5.18 -21.08
C ALA A 162 -21.96 4.45 -20.30
N GLU A 163 -22.92 5.20 -19.78
CA GLU A 163 -24.07 4.67 -19.03
C GLU A 163 -24.96 3.75 -19.89
N GLY A 164 -25.59 2.74 -19.27
CA GLY A 164 -26.52 1.81 -19.95
C GLY A 164 -25.98 0.41 -20.29
N ARG A 165 -24.73 0.06 -19.91
CA ARG A 165 -24.18 -1.30 -20.02
C ARG A 165 -23.82 -1.86 -18.65
N VAL A 166 -23.93 -3.18 -18.45
CA VAL A 166 -23.35 -3.85 -17.28
C VAL A 166 -21.83 -3.67 -17.35
N LYS A 167 -21.28 -3.02 -16.32
CA LYS A 167 -19.86 -2.68 -16.25
C LYS A 167 -19.16 -3.74 -15.39
N ILE A 168 -18.19 -4.43 -15.97
CA ILE A 168 -17.33 -5.37 -15.27
C ILE A 168 -15.88 -4.95 -15.51
N LYS A 169 -15.11 -4.81 -14.43
CA LYS A 169 -13.66 -4.58 -14.44
C LYS A 169 -12.96 -5.87 -14.05
N ILE A 170 -12.00 -6.30 -14.86
CA ILE A 170 -11.16 -7.46 -14.57
C ILE A 170 -9.73 -6.97 -14.41
N ASN A 171 -9.14 -7.22 -13.25
CA ASN A 171 -7.70 -7.08 -13.03
C ASN A 171 -7.09 -8.47 -13.07
N MET A 172 -6.03 -8.68 -13.83
CA MET A 172 -5.27 -9.93 -13.86
C MET A 172 -3.82 -9.64 -13.52
N ASP A 173 -3.16 -10.63 -12.91
CA ASP A 173 -1.74 -10.56 -12.54
C ASP A 173 -1.11 -11.96 -12.63
N GLY A 174 0.11 -11.98 -13.14
CA GLY A 174 0.95 -13.17 -13.24
C GLY A 174 2.00 -13.24 -12.14
N ALA A 175 2.16 -14.40 -11.51
CA ALA A 175 3.22 -14.64 -10.53
C ALA A 175 4.12 -15.78 -10.97
N CYS A 176 5.44 -15.62 -10.81
CA CYS A 176 6.43 -16.67 -11.06
C CYS A 176 7.46 -16.70 -9.93
N LYS A 177 7.67 -17.87 -9.33
CA LYS A 177 8.70 -18.12 -8.31
C LYS A 177 9.90 -18.79 -8.95
N ASP A 178 11.02 -18.09 -8.92
CA ASP A 178 12.36 -18.54 -9.37
C ASP A 178 12.40 -19.10 -10.81
N GLY A 179 11.44 -18.77 -11.67
CA GLY A 179 11.35 -19.32 -13.04
C GLY A 179 10.77 -20.73 -13.15
N HIS A 180 10.38 -21.37 -12.04
CA HIS A 180 9.99 -22.78 -11.99
C HIS A 180 8.49 -23.00 -11.74
N THR A 181 7.87 -22.18 -10.91
CA THR A 181 6.45 -22.30 -10.57
C THR A 181 5.76 -21.00 -10.87
N ALA A 182 4.81 -21.04 -11.79
CA ALA A 182 4.02 -19.88 -12.17
C ALA A 182 2.52 -20.14 -12.02
N GLY A 183 1.82 -19.05 -11.75
CA GLY A 183 0.37 -19.00 -11.69
C GLY A 183 -0.12 -17.65 -12.17
N CYS A 184 -1.37 -17.58 -12.55
CA CYS A 184 -2.05 -16.33 -12.84
C CYS A 184 -3.33 -16.25 -12.01
N GLY A 185 -3.75 -15.04 -11.71
CA GLY A 185 -4.98 -14.78 -10.98
C GLY A 185 -5.70 -13.58 -11.53
N GLY A 186 -6.99 -13.50 -11.23
CA GLY A 186 -7.82 -12.37 -11.64
C GLY A 186 -8.91 -12.03 -10.64
N VAL A 187 -9.19 -10.75 -10.53
CA VAL A 187 -10.23 -10.15 -9.71
C VAL A 187 -11.25 -9.47 -10.60
N ILE A 188 -12.51 -9.86 -10.47
CA ILE A 188 -13.65 -9.35 -11.21
C ILE A 188 -14.45 -8.42 -10.29
N ARG A 189 -14.69 -7.19 -10.74
CA ARG A 189 -15.46 -6.16 -10.03
C ARG A 189 -16.56 -5.57 -10.91
N ASP A 190 -17.62 -5.06 -10.32
CA ASP A 190 -18.66 -4.33 -11.06
C ASP A 190 -18.25 -2.88 -11.36
N GLY A 191 -19.14 -2.13 -12.02
CA GLY A 191 -18.94 -0.72 -12.35
C GLY A 191 -18.85 0.22 -11.15
N ARG A 192 -19.16 -0.25 -9.95
CA ARG A 192 -19.01 0.49 -8.68
C ARG A 192 -17.75 0.03 -7.93
N GLY A 193 -17.02 -0.95 -8.45
CA GLY A 193 -15.82 -1.51 -7.82
C GLY A 193 -16.11 -2.63 -6.82
N TRP A 194 -17.36 -3.09 -6.69
CA TRP A 194 -17.71 -4.20 -5.80
C TRP A 194 -17.20 -5.51 -6.36
N TRP A 195 -16.76 -6.41 -5.47
CA TRP A 195 -16.32 -7.75 -5.84
C TRP A 195 -17.46 -8.58 -6.46
N CYS A 196 -17.22 -9.12 -7.65
CA CYS A 196 -18.13 -10.04 -8.33
C CYS A 196 -17.61 -11.49 -8.32
N GLY A 197 -16.30 -11.69 -8.21
CA GLY A 197 -15.67 -13.00 -8.28
C GLY A 197 -14.20 -12.90 -8.65
N GLY A 198 -13.52 -14.04 -8.69
CA GLY A 198 -12.13 -14.10 -9.11
C GLY A 198 -11.70 -15.53 -9.40
N PHE A 199 -10.50 -15.67 -9.93
CA PHE A 199 -9.93 -16.96 -10.27
C PHE A 199 -8.43 -16.97 -9.97
N ALA A 200 -7.90 -18.16 -9.76
CA ALA A 200 -6.48 -18.43 -9.69
C ALA A 200 -6.21 -19.74 -10.45
N LYS A 201 -5.13 -19.78 -11.22
CA LYS A 201 -4.75 -20.95 -12.01
C LYS A 201 -3.25 -21.17 -11.91
N HIS A 202 -2.87 -22.41 -11.61
CA HIS A 202 -1.49 -22.84 -11.78
C HIS A 202 -1.19 -23.01 -13.28
N VAL A 203 -0.18 -22.31 -13.77
CA VAL A 203 0.20 -22.28 -15.19
C VAL A 203 1.34 -23.26 -15.49
N GLY A 204 2.08 -23.71 -14.47
CA GLY A 204 3.22 -24.61 -14.60
C GLY A 204 4.54 -23.85 -14.55
N SER A 205 5.57 -24.37 -15.23
CA SER A 205 6.87 -23.70 -15.32
C SER A 205 6.87 -22.72 -16.49
N CYS A 206 6.78 -21.42 -16.21
CA CYS A 206 6.94 -20.37 -17.21
C CYS A 206 7.61 -19.13 -16.62
N SER A 207 8.06 -18.21 -17.48
CA SER A 207 8.62 -16.93 -17.02
C SER A 207 7.52 -16.02 -16.47
N ALA A 208 7.92 -15.01 -15.67
CA ALA A 208 7.00 -13.98 -15.19
C ALA A 208 6.23 -13.32 -16.35
N PHE A 209 6.90 -13.04 -17.47
CA PHE A 209 6.26 -12.46 -18.65
C PHE A 209 5.14 -13.35 -19.23
N VAL A 210 5.33 -14.67 -19.23
CA VAL A 210 4.33 -15.61 -19.74
C VAL A 210 3.18 -15.79 -18.74
N ALA A 211 3.43 -15.62 -17.44
CA ALA A 211 2.39 -15.69 -16.42
C ALA A 211 1.43 -14.48 -16.48
N GLU A 212 1.88 -13.36 -17.03
CA GLU A 212 1.11 -12.10 -17.18
C GLU A 212 0.18 -12.08 -18.40
N LEU A 213 0.32 -13.04 -19.32
CA LEU A 213 -0.48 -13.15 -20.55
C LEU A 213 -1.87 -13.76 -20.28
#